data_AF-A0A972W340-F1
#
_entry.id   AF-A0A972W340-F1
#
_cell.length_a   1.000
_cell.length_b   1.000
_cell.length_c   1.000
_cell.angle_alpha   90.00
_cell.angle_beta   90.00
_cell.angle_gamma   90.00
#
_symmetry.space_group_name_H-M   'P 1'
#
loop_
_entity.id
_entity.type
_entity.pdbx_description
1 polymer ?
#
loop_
_entity_poly.entity_id
_entity_poly.type
_entity_poly.pdbx_seq_one_letter_code
_entity_poly.pdbx_strand_id
1 'polypeptide(L)'
;MNKTFRNILAISIAILPVNIIMIWYRLTQTENFSTTDMTVYPLIFGGGLSILVLALNKYLIKDTFKETFNSGKGTWYWDALIGLGLTVIYFVMFFLERATLYQWIPNHNPPNTELIDTMIDLANNPLLMIIWFGPVLWIGIALFEELSRVFLLKCLWNVNDNKNWHIAVIFLASTLIGVAHLYQGTAGIISIGLKSVIMSFFYYKYRRLLPLIISHGLYDGIQFAFFVMQFQN
;
A
#
# COMPACT_ATOMS: atom_id res chain seq x y z
N MET A 1 7.89 -11.17 27.92
CA MET A 1 7.42 -9.87 27.37
C MET A 1 5.90 -9.88 27.25
N ASN A 2 5.22 -8.84 27.74
CA ASN A 2 3.76 -8.67 27.59
C ASN A 2 3.37 -8.61 26.09
N LYS A 3 2.17 -9.07 25.73
CA LYS A 3 1.57 -9.00 24.39
C LYS A 3 1.64 -7.57 23.82
N THR A 4 1.26 -6.56 24.59
CA THR A 4 1.34 -5.15 24.15
C THR A 4 2.75 -4.77 23.72
N PHE A 5 3.75 -5.07 24.56
CA PHE A 5 5.14 -4.76 24.27
C PHE A 5 5.66 -5.47 23.01
N ARG A 6 5.29 -6.75 22.81
CA ARG A 6 5.65 -7.50 21.58
C ARG A 6 5.06 -6.86 20.31
N ASN A 7 3.80 -6.41 20.37
CA ASN A 7 3.15 -5.75 19.24
C ASN A 7 3.76 -4.39 18.91
N ILE A 8 4.01 -3.56 19.93
CA ILE A 8 4.69 -2.26 19.73
C ILE A 8 6.10 -2.46 19.20
N LEU A 9 6.86 -3.41 19.76
CA LEU A 9 8.21 -3.72 19.28
C LEU A 9 8.21 -4.17 17.82
N ALA A 10 7.25 -5.00 17.41
CA ALA A 10 7.16 -5.46 16.03
C ALA A 10 6.87 -4.30 15.05
N ILE A 11 5.99 -3.37 15.42
CA ILE A 11 5.72 -2.15 14.65
C ILE A 11 6.99 -1.29 14.54
N SER A 12 7.71 -1.11 15.65
CA SER A 12 8.96 -0.33 15.68
C SER A 12 10.09 -0.93 14.86
N ILE A 13 10.07 -2.24 14.58
CA ILE A 13 11.08 -2.91 13.75
C ILE A 13 10.70 -2.87 12.27
N ALA A 14 9.46 -3.25 11.92
CA ALA A 14 9.09 -3.47 10.52
C ALA A 14 8.35 -2.31 9.85
N ILE A 15 7.59 -1.51 10.60
CA ILE A 15 6.68 -0.52 10.02
C ILE A 15 7.22 0.90 10.15
N LEU A 16 7.59 1.31 11.37
CA LEU A 16 8.01 2.70 11.63
C LEU A 16 9.29 3.08 10.88
N PRO A 17 10.38 2.28 10.88
CA PRO A 17 11.63 2.70 10.25
C PRO A 17 11.44 2.97 8.76
N VAL A 18 10.70 2.10 8.06
CA VAL A 18 10.47 2.21 6.62
C VAL A 18 9.68 3.47 6.30
N ASN A 19 8.56 3.70 7.00
CA ASN A 19 7.74 4.89 6.75
C ASN A 19 8.47 6.18 7.13
N ILE A 20 9.18 6.21 8.27
CA ILE A 20 9.94 7.39 8.71
C ILE A 20 11.08 7.70 7.74
N ILE A 21 11.85 6.68 7.31
CA ILE A 21 12.94 6.87 6.35
C ILE A 21 12.38 7.38 5.01
N MET A 22 11.28 6.81 4.51
CA MET A 22 10.68 7.26 3.25
C MET A 22 10.15 8.68 3.34
N ILE A 23 9.45 9.03 4.44
CA ILE A 23 8.97 10.40 4.67
C ILE A 23 10.15 11.37 4.77
N TRP A 24 11.18 11.02 5.55
CA TRP A 24 12.38 11.84 5.69
C TRP A 24 13.10 12.02 4.36
N TYR A 25 13.28 10.95 3.58
CA TYR A 25 13.89 10.99 2.25
C TYR A 25 13.14 11.96 1.35
N ARG A 26 11.80 11.82 1.24
CA ARG A 26 10.97 12.70 0.40
C ARG A 26 10.93 14.16 0.86
N LEU A 27 11.22 14.45 2.13
CA LEU A 27 11.28 15.81 2.67
C LEU A 27 12.67 16.45 2.56
N THR A 28 13.73 15.67 2.38
CA THR A 28 15.12 16.17 2.48
C THR A 28 15.93 16.00 1.21
N GLN A 29 15.59 15.03 0.36
CA GLN A 29 16.30 14.77 -0.88
C GLN A 29 15.66 15.53 -2.03
N THR A 30 16.52 16.01 -2.93
CA THR A 30 16.11 16.72 -4.15
C THR A 30 16.27 15.84 -5.40
N GLU A 31 16.92 14.68 -5.24
CA GLU A 31 17.08 13.70 -6.32
C GLU A 31 15.81 12.86 -6.47
N ASN A 32 15.46 12.64 -7.73
CA ASN A 32 14.35 11.80 -8.14
C ASN A 32 14.82 10.35 -8.25
N PHE A 33 13.95 9.40 -7.89
CA PHE A 33 14.25 7.98 -8.10
C PHE A 33 14.34 7.66 -9.59
N SER A 34 15.36 6.90 -9.97
CA SER A 34 15.46 6.35 -11.33
C SER A 34 14.49 5.19 -11.54
N THR A 35 14.29 4.77 -12.79
CA THR A 35 13.53 3.56 -13.14
C THR A 35 14.07 2.31 -12.45
N THR A 36 15.40 2.20 -12.34
CA THR A 36 16.05 1.11 -11.60
C THR A 36 15.64 1.16 -10.14
N ASP A 37 15.59 2.36 -9.54
CA ASP A 37 15.20 2.51 -8.16
C ASP A 37 13.72 2.14 -7.95
N MET A 38 12.84 2.62 -8.85
CA MET A 38 11.40 2.32 -8.86
C MET A 38 11.07 0.85 -9.18
N THR A 39 12.07 0.06 -9.60
CA THR A 39 11.92 -1.38 -9.89
C THR A 39 12.54 -2.23 -8.78
N VAL A 40 13.82 -1.99 -8.49
CA VAL A 40 14.63 -2.81 -7.57
C VAL A 40 14.23 -2.54 -6.13
N TYR A 41 13.99 -1.28 -5.74
CA TYR A 41 13.70 -0.97 -4.35
C TYR A 41 12.38 -1.61 -3.89
N PRO A 42 11.23 -1.42 -4.59
CA PRO A 42 10.00 -2.08 -4.17
C PRO A 42 10.13 -3.60 -4.15
N LEU A 43 10.78 -4.20 -5.15
CA LEU A 43 10.92 -5.65 -5.21
C LEU A 43 11.77 -6.22 -4.07
N ILE A 44 12.97 -5.68 -3.86
CA ILE A 44 13.90 -6.21 -2.85
C ILE A 44 13.51 -5.75 -1.45
N PHE A 45 13.29 -4.44 -1.24
CA PHE A 45 12.93 -3.93 0.08
C PHE A 45 11.49 -4.29 0.44
N GLY A 46 10.51 -4.08 -0.45
CA GLY A 46 9.12 -4.46 -0.17
C GLY A 46 8.94 -5.98 0.00
N GLY A 47 9.54 -6.77 -0.89
CA GLY A 47 9.56 -8.23 -0.76
C GLY A 47 10.27 -8.72 0.51
N GLY A 48 11.45 -8.16 0.82
CA GLY A 48 12.22 -8.47 2.02
C GLY A 48 11.50 -8.07 3.31
N LEU A 49 10.87 -6.90 3.33
CA LEU A 49 10.05 -6.44 4.46
C LEU A 49 8.80 -7.30 4.64
N SER A 50 8.22 -7.82 3.56
CA SER A 50 7.13 -8.80 3.67
C SER A 50 7.57 -10.05 4.41
N ILE A 51 8.78 -10.57 4.13
CA ILE A 51 9.37 -11.69 4.87
C ILE A 51 9.60 -11.31 6.34
N LEU A 52 10.12 -10.11 6.61
CA LEU A 52 10.33 -9.62 7.97
C LEU A 52 9.01 -9.54 8.76
N VAL A 53 7.95 -9.00 8.16
CA VAL A 53 6.61 -8.92 8.76
C VAL A 53 6.10 -10.32 9.10
N LEU A 54 6.23 -11.28 8.18
CA LEU A 54 5.82 -12.67 8.42
C LEU A 54 6.66 -13.32 9.53
N ALA A 55 7.97 -13.06 9.57
CA ALA A 55 8.86 -13.56 10.61
C ALA A 55 8.51 -12.98 11.98
N LEU A 56 8.32 -11.66 12.09
CA LEU A 56 7.91 -11.02 13.34
C LEU A 56 6.54 -11.51 13.80
N ASN A 57 5.58 -11.70 12.89
CA ASN A 57 4.29 -12.28 13.22
C ASN A 57 4.44 -13.66 13.86
N LYS A 58 5.21 -14.55 13.24
CA LYS A 58 5.39 -15.93 13.70
C LYS A 58 6.21 -16.02 14.98
N TYR A 59 7.34 -15.31 15.07
CA TYR A 59 8.33 -15.51 16.12
C TYR A 59 8.17 -14.52 17.29
N LEU A 60 7.85 -13.26 17.01
CA LEU A 60 7.71 -12.22 18.04
C LEU A 60 6.28 -12.15 18.58
N ILE A 61 5.29 -11.99 17.69
CA ILE A 61 3.87 -11.92 18.07
C ILE A 61 3.36 -13.29 18.53
N LYS A 62 3.85 -14.37 17.89
CA LYS A 62 3.43 -15.76 18.08
C LYS A 62 2.01 -16.04 17.57
N ASP A 63 1.59 -15.30 16.56
CA ASP A 63 0.33 -15.55 15.84
C ASP A 63 0.64 -16.32 14.54
N THR A 64 -0.31 -17.13 14.10
CA THR A 64 -0.26 -17.78 12.79
C THR A 64 -0.59 -16.79 11.67
N PHE A 65 -0.24 -17.14 10.42
CA PHE A 65 -0.63 -16.32 9.26
C PHE A 65 -2.16 -16.12 9.20
N LYS A 66 -2.92 -17.19 9.48
CA LYS A 66 -4.38 -17.16 9.44
C LYS A 66 -4.95 -16.21 10.50
N GLU A 67 -4.46 -16.26 11.73
CA GLU A 67 -4.97 -15.40 12.81
C GLU A 67 -4.77 -13.91 12.53
N THR A 68 -3.60 -13.54 12.00
CA THR A 68 -3.23 -12.15 11.75
C THR A 68 -3.82 -11.60 10.47
N PHE A 69 -3.76 -12.37 9.37
CA PHE A 69 -3.99 -11.85 8.01
C PHE A 69 -5.25 -12.40 7.32
N ASN A 70 -5.79 -13.53 7.79
CA ASN A 70 -6.85 -14.22 7.06
C ASN A 70 -7.82 -15.00 7.96
N SER A 71 -8.22 -14.40 9.08
CA SER A 71 -9.08 -15.05 10.09
C SER A 71 -10.55 -15.08 9.68
N GLY A 72 -10.93 -14.28 8.68
CA GLY A 72 -12.25 -14.25 8.09
C GLY A 72 -12.61 -15.51 7.30
N LYS A 73 -13.91 -15.81 7.25
CA LYS A 73 -14.46 -16.86 6.40
C LYS A 73 -14.48 -16.39 4.95
N GLY A 74 -14.09 -17.26 4.02
CA GLY A 74 -14.09 -16.99 2.59
C GLY A 74 -13.28 -18.03 1.83
N THR A 75 -13.41 -18.03 0.51
CA THR A 75 -12.61 -18.84 -0.40
C THR A 75 -11.84 -17.92 -1.35
N TRP A 76 -10.80 -18.44 -2.00
CA TRP A 76 -9.93 -17.64 -2.85
C TRP A 76 -10.65 -17.05 -4.08
N TYR A 77 -11.65 -17.73 -4.63
CA TYR A 77 -12.40 -17.23 -5.79
C TYR A 77 -13.37 -16.09 -5.41
N TRP A 78 -13.96 -16.14 -4.21
CA TRP A 78 -14.70 -15.00 -3.67
C TRP A 78 -13.77 -13.85 -3.34
N ASP A 79 -12.56 -14.12 -2.83
CA ASP A 79 -11.58 -13.07 -2.59
C ASP A 79 -11.21 -12.35 -3.89
N ALA A 80 -11.07 -13.08 -5.00
CA ALA A 80 -10.80 -12.52 -6.32
C ALA A 80 -11.96 -11.64 -6.82
N LEU A 81 -13.20 -12.13 -6.73
CA LEU A 81 -14.37 -11.35 -7.13
C LEU A 81 -14.53 -10.07 -6.28
N ILE A 82 -14.31 -10.18 -4.97
CA ILE A 82 -14.37 -9.04 -4.06
C ILE A 82 -13.22 -8.06 -4.37
N GLY A 83 -12.02 -8.57 -4.67
CA GLY A 83 -10.89 -7.75 -5.11
C GLY A 83 -11.24 -6.94 -6.36
N LEU A 84 -11.87 -7.55 -7.37
CA LEU A 84 -12.38 -6.86 -8.56
C LEU A 84 -13.40 -5.77 -8.19
N GLY A 85 -14.32 -6.07 -7.27
CA GLY A 85 -15.30 -5.09 -6.77
C GLY A 85 -14.65 -3.90 -6.07
N LEU A 86 -13.62 -4.15 -5.24
CA LEU A 86 -12.83 -3.10 -4.59
C LEU A 86 -12.04 -2.26 -5.62
N THR A 87 -11.53 -2.87 -6.69
CA THR A 87 -10.89 -2.13 -7.80
C THR A 87 -11.85 -1.14 -8.44
N VAL A 88 -13.10 -1.56 -8.70
CA VAL A 88 -14.13 -0.66 -9.24
C VAL A 88 -14.39 0.50 -8.29
N ILE A 89 -14.49 0.24 -6.98
CA ILE A 89 -14.65 1.31 -5.97
C ILE A 89 -13.48 2.30 -6.02
N TYR A 90 -12.24 1.80 -6.13
CA TYR A 90 -11.05 2.64 -6.24
C TYR A 90 -11.05 3.53 -7.49
N PHE A 91 -11.49 3.01 -8.64
CA PHE A 91 -11.65 3.84 -9.84
C PHE A 91 -12.77 4.85 -9.71
N VAL A 92 -13.91 4.49 -9.11
CA VAL A 92 -14.99 5.45 -8.81
C VAL A 92 -14.46 6.58 -7.92
N MET A 93 -13.72 6.25 -6.86
CA MET A 93 -13.07 7.25 -6.01
C MET A 93 -12.10 8.12 -6.80
N PHE A 94 -11.25 7.52 -7.62
CA PHE A 94 -10.29 8.27 -8.44
C PHE A 94 -10.97 9.35 -9.30
N PHE A 95 -12.07 9.01 -9.97
CA PHE A 95 -12.83 9.97 -10.77
C PHE A 95 -13.54 11.02 -9.89
N LEU A 96 -14.16 10.60 -8.78
CA LEU A 96 -14.83 11.52 -7.85
C LEU A 96 -13.85 12.52 -7.21
N GLU A 97 -12.69 12.05 -6.77
CA GLU A 97 -11.63 12.88 -6.18
C GLU A 97 -11.12 13.90 -7.19
N ARG A 98 -10.92 13.52 -8.46
CA ARG A 98 -10.53 14.47 -9.51
C ARG A 98 -11.61 15.51 -9.82
N ALA A 99 -12.87 15.11 -9.81
CA ALA A 99 -14.00 16.00 -10.02
C ALA A 99 -14.29 16.92 -8.82
N THR A 100 -13.80 16.56 -7.62
CA THR A 100 -14.05 17.29 -6.38
C THR A 100 -12.75 17.76 -5.74
N LEU A 101 -12.11 16.92 -4.92
CA LEU A 101 -10.89 17.21 -4.13
C LEU A 101 -9.83 18.00 -4.91
N TYR A 102 -9.49 17.58 -6.13
CA TYR A 102 -8.45 18.22 -6.93
C TYR A 102 -8.85 19.59 -7.51
N GLN A 103 -10.15 19.93 -7.54
CA GLN A 103 -10.60 21.27 -7.88
C GLN A 103 -10.34 22.26 -6.74
N TRP A 104 -10.47 21.81 -5.49
CA TRP A 104 -10.30 22.63 -4.30
C TRP A 104 -8.86 22.69 -3.80
N ILE A 105 -8.09 21.63 -4.05
CA ILE A 105 -6.68 21.51 -3.69
C ILE A 105 -5.91 21.14 -4.95
N PRO A 106 -5.68 22.09 -5.87
CA PRO A 106 -4.96 21.81 -7.09
C PRO A 106 -3.53 21.41 -6.74
N ASN A 107 -3.05 20.34 -7.37
CA ASN A 107 -1.65 19.98 -7.28
C ASN A 107 -0.87 20.90 -8.23
N HIS A 108 -0.29 21.96 -7.68
CA HIS A 108 0.51 22.93 -8.45
C HIS A 108 1.94 22.44 -8.72
N ASN A 109 2.30 21.28 -8.17
CA ASN A 109 3.60 20.68 -8.41
C ASN A 109 3.65 20.11 -9.83
N PRO A 110 4.83 20.17 -10.49
CA PRO A 110 5.02 19.49 -11.75
C PRO A 110 4.71 18.00 -11.61
N PRO A 111 4.27 17.33 -12.70
CA PRO A 111 4.08 15.89 -12.71
C PRO A 111 5.32 15.18 -12.14
N ASN A 112 5.10 14.10 -11.38
CA ASN A 112 6.21 13.33 -10.82
C ASN A 112 7.02 12.72 -11.96
N THR A 113 8.21 13.28 -12.22
CA THR A 113 9.05 12.89 -13.36
C THR A 113 9.59 11.48 -13.19
N GLU A 114 9.82 11.02 -11.96
CA GLU A 114 10.25 9.64 -11.63
C GLU A 114 9.29 8.62 -12.23
N LEU A 115 7.98 8.85 -12.05
CA LEU A 115 6.92 7.98 -12.57
C LEU A 115 6.85 8.05 -14.09
N ILE A 116 6.97 9.24 -14.67
CA ILE A 116 6.93 9.43 -16.13
C ILE A 116 8.12 8.74 -16.79
N ASP A 117 9.33 8.95 -16.28
CA ASP A 117 10.56 8.34 -16.81
C ASP A 117 10.47 6.81 -16.74
N THR A 118 9.99 6.29 -15.60
CA THR A 118 9.72 4.85 -15.44
C THR A 118 8.71 4.35 -16.47
N MET A 119 7.62 5.09 -16.73
CA MET A 119 6.61 4.71 -17.72
C MET A 119 7.15 4.71 -19.15
N ILE A 120 8.01 5.68 -19.50
CA ILE A 120 8.68 5.75 -20.80
C ILE A 120 9.63 4.57 -20.98
N ASP A 121 10.43 4.24 -19.96
CA ASP A 121 11.33 3.09 -20.01
C ASP A 121 10.58 1.77 -20.14
N LEU A 122 9.47 1.62 -19.42
CA LEU A 122 8.58 0.45 -19.53
C LEU A 122 7.98 0.32 -20.94
N ALA A 123 7.57 1.43 -21.54
CA ALA A 123 7.00 1.46 -22.89
C ALA A 123 8.00 0.94 -23.95
N ASN A 124 9.29 1.21 -23.74
CA ASN A 124 10.36 0.89 -24.67
C ASN A 124 11.08 -0.44 -24.38
N ASN A 125 10.78 -1.11 -23.26
CA ASN A 125 11.45 -2.35 -22.85
C ASN A 125 10.46 -3.44 -22.38
N PRO A 126 10.11 -4.40 -23.25
CA PRO A 126 9.16 -5.47 -22.92
C PRO A 126 9.58 -6.35 -21.74
N LEU A 127 10.87 -6.60 -21.55
CA LEU A 127 11.37 -7.39 -20.42
C LEU A 127 11.16 -6.63 -19.10
N LEU A 128 11.49 -5.35 -19.08
CA LEU A 128 11.25 -4.49 -17.93
C LEU A 128 9.75 -4.43 -17.62
N MET A 129 8.90 -4.34 -18.65
CA MET A 129 7.44 -4.37 -18.49
C MET A 129 6.96 -5.65 -17.81
N ILE A 130 7.45 -6.83 -18.22
CA ILE A 130 7.10 -8.12 -17.57
C ILE A 130 7.56 -8.15 -16.11
N ILE A 131 8.77 -7.68 -15.83
CA ILE A 131 9.32 -7.64 -14.46
C ILE A 131 8.50 -6.68 -13.60
N TRP A 132 8.13 -5.53 -14.13
CA TRP A 132 7.44 -4.49 -13.40
C TRP A 132 5.98 -4.88 -13.11
N PHE A 133 5.21 -5.27 -14.13
CA PHE A 133 3.82 -5.70 -13.96
C PHE A 133 3.67 -7.07 -13.27
N GLY A 134 4.74 -7.86 -13.24
CA GLY A 134 4.80 -9.13 -12.52
C GLY A 134 5.30 -8.93 -11.08
N PRO A 135 6.52 -9.38 -10.75
CA PRO A 135 6.98 -9.43 -9.37
C PRO A 135 7.05 -8.06 -8.66
N VAL A 136 7.40 -6.97 -9.35
CA VAL A 136 7.50 -5.64 -8.69
C VAL A 136 6.13 -5.19 -8.18
N LEU A 137 5.14 -5.13 -9.06
CA LEU A 137 3.78 -4.70 -8.73
C LEU A 137 3.12 -5.62 -7.71
N TRP A 138 3.15 -6.93 -7.93
CA TRP A 138 2.37 -7.86 -7.10
C TRP A 138 3.02 -8.17 -5.77
N ILE A 139 4.35 -8.29 -5.71
CA ILE A 139 5.09 -8.68 -4.50
C ILE A 139 5.64 -7.44 -3.80
N GLY A 140 6.37 -6.62 -4.55
CA GLY A 140 7.08 -5.46 -4.01
C GLY A 140 6.19 -4.30 -3.57
N ILE A 141 5.05 -4.11 -4.26
CA ILE A 141 4.12 -3.01 -4.00
C ILE A 141 2.85 -3.55 -3.31
N ALA A 142 1.98 -4.25 -4.05
CA ALA A 142 0.64 -4.60 -3.58
C ALA A 142 0.65 -5.53 -2.36
N LEU A 143 1.39 -6.65 -2.40
CA LEU A 143 1.49 -7.55 -1.25
C LEU A 143 2.12 -6.84 -0.06
N PHE A 144 3.27 -6.19 -0.26
CA PHE A 144 4.01 -5.54 0.81
C PHE A 144 3.17 -4.49 1.55
N GLU A 145 2.53 -3.57 0.82
CA GLU A 145 1.75 -2.49 1.43
C GLU A 145 0.53 -3.03 2.18
N GLU A 146 -0.21 -3.96 1.59
CA GLU A 146 -1.41 -4.51 2.25
C GLU A 146 -1.07 -5.43 3.43
N LEU A 147 0.02 -6.20 3.34
CA LEU A 147 0.52 -7.01 4.44
C LEU A 147 0.97 -6.11 5.61
N SER A 148 1.70 -5.04 5.32
CA SER A 148 2.16 -4.07 6.31
C SER A 148 1.00 -3.32 6.97
N ARG A 149 -0.01 -2.91 6.18
CA ARG A 149 -1.25 -2.29 6.67
C ARG A 149 -1.95 -3.22 7.65
N VAL A 150 -2.23 -4.46 7.24
CA VAL A 150 -2.92 -5.43 8.08
C VAL A 150 -2.13 -5.75 9.35
N PHE A 151 -0.81 -5.90 9.23
CA PHE A 151 0.06 -6.15 10.36
C PHE A 151 0.01 -5.01 11.38
N LEU A 152 0.14 -3.76 10.92
CA LEU A 152 0.02 -2.57 11.76
C LEU A 152 -1.33 -2.51 12.48
N LEU A 153 -2.44 -2.69 11.74
CA LEU A 153 -3.79 -2.71 12.31
C LEU A 153 -3.91 -3.79 13.38
N LYS A 154 -3.48 -5.03 13.09
CA LYS A 154 -3.58 -6.16 14.02
C LYS A 154 -2.73 -5.93 15.28
N CYS A 155 -1.51 -5.42 15.13
CA CYS A 155 -0.64 -5.15 16.26
C CYS A 155 -1.21 -4.06 17.17
N LEU A 156 -1.76 -2.98 16.62
CA LEU A 156 -2.38 -1.92 17.41
C LEU A 156 -3.72 -2.34 18.02
N TRP A 157 -4.55 -3.11 17.31
CA TRP A 157 -5.79 -3.66 17.88
C TRP A 157 -5.51 -4.61 19.05
N ASN A 158 -4.43 -5.39 18.99
CA ASN A 158 -4.00 -6.24 20.10
C ASN A 158 -3.58 -5.48 21.38
N VAL A 159 -3.46 -4.14 21.34
CA VAL A 159 -3.18 -3.30 22.51
C VAL A 159 -4.43 -3.04 23.34
N ASN A 160 -5.60 -2.91 22.71
CA ASN A 160 -6.87 -2.60 23.36
C ASN A 160 -8.04 -3.08 22.49
N ASP A 161 -8.91 -3.93 23.02
CA ASP A 161 -10.03 -4.51 22.26
C ASP A 161 -11.23 -3.56 22.07
N ASN A 162 -11.15 -2.32 22.57
CA ASN A 162 -12.22 -1.34 22.45
C ASN A 162 -12.53 -0.99 20.99
N LYS A 163 -13.82 -0.96 20.63
CA LYS A 163 -14.27 -0.65 19.26
C LYS A 163 -13.82 0.73 18.79
N ASN A 164 -13.88 1.75 19.64
CA ASN A 164 -13.46 3.11 19.29
C ASN A 164 -11.95 3.17 19.08
N TRP A 165 -11.18 2.39 19.85
CA TRP A 165 -9.74 2.23 19.61
C TRP A 165 -9.48 1.61 18.23
N HIS A 166 -10.22 0.56 17.87
CA HIS A 166 -10.06 -0.06 16.56
C HIS A 166 -10.33 0.92 15.40
N ILE A 167 -11.35 1.76 15.54
CA ILE A 167 -11.67 2.81 14.55
C ILE A 167 -10.57 3.89 14.53
N ALA A 168 -10.08 4.35 15.69
CA ALA A 168 -8.99 5.31 15.74
C ALA A 168 -7.71 4.79 15.05
N VAL A 169 -7.39 3.51 15.25
CA VAL A 169 -6.26 2.83 14.59
C VAL A 169 -6.43 2.78 13.06
N ILE A 170 -7.65 2.60 12.55
CA ILE A 170 -7.94 2.66 11.11
C ILE A 170 -7.54 4.02 10.53
N PHE A 171 -7.95 5.11 11.18
CA PHE A 171 -7.60 6.46 10.73
C PHE A 171 -6.11 6.73 10.89
N LEU A 172 -5.49 6.30 12.00
CA LEU A 172 -4.05 6.46 12.21
C LEU A 172 -3.22 5.76 11.13
N ALA A 173 -3.52 4.49 10.84
CA ALA A 173 -2.83 3.74 9.80
C ALA A 173 -3.04 4.38 8.42
N SER A 174 -4.25 4.89 8.15
CA SER A 174 -4.57 5.53 6.89
C SER A 174 -3.89 6.88 6.70
N THR A 175 -3.77 7.67 7.76
CA THR A 175 -2.98 8.90 7.75
C THR A 175 -1.50 8.60 7.51
N LEU A 176 -0.94 7.58 8.18
CA LEU A 176 0.45 7.18 7.96
C LEU A 176 0.71 6.82 6.48
N ILE A 177 -0.18 6.02 5.88
CA ILE A 177 -0.05 5.59 4.49
C ILE A 177 -0.23 6.75 3.52
N GLY A 178 -1.18 7.66 3.78
CA GLY A 178 -1.31 8.91 3.02
C GLY A 178 -0.04 9.76 3.08
N VAL A 179 0.52 9.97 4.28
CA VAL A 179 1.75 10.77 4.47
C VAL A 179 2.98 10.10 3.85
N ALA A 180 3.06 8.77 3.85
CA ALA A 180 4.11 8.04 3.13
C ALA A 180 4.09 8.33 1.60
N HIS A 181 2.95 8.80 1.08
CA HIS A 181 2.76 9.21 -0.30
C HIS A 181 2.88 10.73 -0.51
N LEU A 182 3.61 11.45 0.36
CA LEU A 182 3.75 12.91 0.28
C LEU A 182 4.29 13.42 -1.06
N TYR A 183 5.05 12.60 -1.78
CA TYR A 183 5.56 12.92 -3.12
C TYR A 183 4.45 13.14 -4.17
N GLN A 184 3.21 12.71 -3.88
CA GLN A 184 2.04 12.94 -4.73
C GLN A 184 1.34 14.28 -4.46
N GLY A 185 1.88 15.09 -3.53
CA GLY A 185 1.29 16.36 -3.11
C GLY A 185 0.09 16.18 -2.16
N THR A 186 -0.44 17.29 -1.63
CA THR A 186 -1.47 17.28 -0.58
C THR A 186 -2.75 16.56 -1.00
N ALA A 187 -3.23 16.77 -2.23
CA ALA A 187 -4.40 16.06 -2.75
C ALA A 187 -4.14 14.55 -2.87
N GLY A 188 -2.92 14.15 -3.27
CA GLY A 188 -2.47 12.76 -3.30
C GLY A 188 -2.49 12.10 -1.92
N ILE A 189 -1.89 12.76 -0.92
CA ILE A 189 -1.90 12.31 0.49
C ILE A 189 -3.32 12.00 0.96
N ILE A 190 -4.26 12.94 0.70
CA ILE A 190 -5.65 12.80 1.12
C ILE A 190 -6.32 11.65 0.36
N SER A 191 -6.16 11.58 -0.97
CA SER A 191 -6.73 10.51 -1.81
C SER A 191 -6.26 9.12 -1.37
N ILE A 192 -4.96 8.94 -1.18
CA ILE A 192 -4.39 7.66 -0.73
C ILE A 192 -4.85 7.32 0.69
N GLY A 193 -4.93 8.32 1.58
CA GLY A 193 -5.49 8.16 2.92
C GLY A 193 -6.94 7.69 2.89
N LEU A 194 -7.81 8.28 2.05
CA LEU A 194 -9.21 7.88 1.92
C LEU A 194 -9.37 6.44 1.39
N LYS A 195 -8.57 6.07 0.38
CA LYS A 195 -8.52 4.69 -0.14
C LYS A 195 -8.08 3.71 0.95
N SER A 196 -7.05 4.08 1.73
CA SER A 196 -6.61 3.30 2.89
C SER A 196 -7.71 3.12 3.94
N VAL A 197 -8.55 4.13 4.19
CA VAL A 197 -9.66 4.03 5.14
C VAL A 197 -10.62 2.92 4.69
N ILE A 198 -10.96 2.87 3.40
CA ILE A 198 -11.85 1.83 2.86
C ILE A 198 -11.25 0.44 3.02
N MET A 199 -9.96 0.25 2.68
CA MET A 199 -9.30 -1.04 2.82
C MET A 199 -9.19 -1.47 4.28
N SER A 200 -8.90 -0.53 5.17
CA SER A 200 -8.81 -0.79 6.60
C SER A 200 -10.17 -1.16 7.20
N PHE A 201 -11.26 -0.51 6.78
CA PHE A 201 -12.63 -0.89 7.18
C PHE A 201 -13.06 -2.22 6.57
N PHE A 202 -12.73 -2.48 5.30
CA PHE A 202 -12.94 -3.77 4.66
C PHE A 202 -12.25 -4.86 5.48
N TYR A 203 -10.97 -4.69 5.82
CA TYR A 203 -10.22 -5.65 6.61
C TYR A 203 -10.80 -5.80 8.02
N TYR A 204 -11.18 -4.69 8.67
CA TYR A 204 -11.81 -4.71 9.98
C TYR A 204 -13.05 -5.61 10.02
N LYS A 205 -13.88 -5.55 8.98
CA LYS A 205 -15.13 -6.34 8.85
C LYS A 205 -14.90 -7.78 8.39
N TYR A 206 -14.13 -7.97 7.32
CA TYR A 206 -14.04 -9.26 6.65
C TYR A 206 -12.81 -10.07 7.02
N ARG A 207 -11.73 -9.45 7.49
CA ARG A 207 -10.49 -10.11 7.94
C ARG A 207 -9.88 -11.02 6.86
N ARG A 208 -9.84 -10.51 5.62
CA ARG A 208 -9.30 -11.18 4.42
C ARG A 208 -8.25 -10.28 3.77
N LEU A 209 -7.03 -10.78 3.60
CA LEU A 209 -5.93 -10.03 2.97
C LEU A 209 -5.98 -10.06 1.43
N LEU A 210 -6.27 -11.22 0.84
CA LEU A 210 -6.16 -11.41 -0.62
C LEU A 210 -7.01 -10.44 -1.46
N PRO A 211 -8.25 -10.07 -1.08
CA PRO A 211 -9.02 -9.06 -1.83
C PRO A 211 -8.32 -7.70 -1.89
N LEU A 212 -7.62 -7.31 -0.83
CA LEU A 212 -6.88 -6.05 -0.76
C LEU A 212 -5.73 -6.05 -1.77
N ILE A 213 -4.94 -7.13 -1.79
CA ILE A 213 -3.79 -7.28 -2.70
C ILE A 213 -4.26 -7.26 -4.15
N ILE A 214 -5.31 -8.02 -4.48
CA ILE A 214 -5.88 -8.06 -5.84
C ILE A 214 -6.35 -6.67 -6.25
N SER A 215 -7.09 -6.00 -5.37
CA SER A 215 -7.60 -4.68 -5.69
C SER A 215 -6.50 -3.65 -5.92
N HIS A 216 -5.48 -3.66 -5.07
CA HIS A 216 -4.34 -2.76 -5.13
C HIS A 216 -3.54 -3.00 -6.42
N GLY A 217 -3.11 -4.25 -6.66
CA GLY A 217 -2.33 -4.60 -7.85
C GLY A 217 -3.06 -4.28 -9.15
N LEU A 218 -4.39 -4.52 -9.21
CA LEU A 218 -5.18 -4.17 -10.39
C LEU A 218 -5.35 -2.65 -10.55
N TYR A 219 -5.61 -1.91 -9.47
CA TYR A 219 -5.79 -0.47 -9.55
C TYR A 219 -4.52 0.25 -10.05
N ASP A 220 -3.37 -0.13 -9.50
CA ASP A 220 -2.08 0.44 -9.90
C ASP A 220 -1.68 -0.06 -11.28
N GLY A 221 -1.80 -1.36 -11.53
CA GLY A 221 -1.47 -1.96 -12.83
C GLY A 221 -2.29 -1.35 -13.97
N ILE A 222 -3.59 -1.20 -13.82
CA ILE A 222 -4.43 -0.60 -14.87
C ILE A 222 -4.02 0.86 -15.12
N GLN A 223 -3.75 1.64 -14.07
CA GLN A 223 -3.29 3.03 -14.25
C GLN A 223 -1.95 3.09 -14.99
N PHE A 224 -0.96 2.32 -14.55
CA PHE A 224 0.34 2.28 -15.21
C PHE A 224 0.23 1.79 -16.66
N ALA A 225 -0.59 0.77 -16.93
CA ALA A 225 -0.80 0.26 -18.28
C ALA A 225 -1.39 1.33 -19.20
N PHE A 226 -2.39 2.08 -18.75
CA PHE A 226 -2.97 3.18 -19.52
C PHE A 226 -1.93 4.25 -19.86
N PHE A 227 -1.05 4.61 -18.92
CA PHE A 227 0.00 5.59 -19.18
C PHE A 227 1.08 5.04 -20.13
N VAL A 228 1.56 3.82 -19.93
CA VAL A 228 2.56 3.18 -20.81
C VAL A 228 2.06 3.14 -22.25
N MET A 229 0.78 2.79 -22.48
CA MET A 229 0.18 2.78 -23.81
C MET A 229 0.15 4.15 -24.50
N GLN A 230 0.16 5.26 -23.75
CA GLN A 230 0.21 6.61 -24.34
C GLN A 230 1.57 6.91 -24.97
N PHE A 231 2.64 6.30 -24.46
CA PHE A 231 4.02 6.50 -24.94
C PHE A 231 4.47 5.47 -25.99
N GLN A 232 3.65 4.47 -26.29
CA GLN A 232 3.91 3.47 -27.34
C GLN A 232 3.41 3.89 -28.73
N ASN A 233 2.98 5.15 -28.90
CA ASN A 233 2.51 5.71 -30.18
C ASN A 233 3.61 6.49 -30.90
#